data_AF-A0A149VGM8-F1
#
_entry.id   AF-A0A149VGM8-F1
#
_cell.length_a   1.000
_cell.length_b   1.000
_cell.length_c   1.000
_cell.angle_alpha   90.00
_cell.angle_beta   90.00
_cell.angle_gamma   90.00
#
_symmetry.space_group_name_H-M   'P 1'
#
loop_
_entity.id
_entity.type
_entity.pdbx_description
1 polymer ?
#
loop_
_entity_poly.entity_id
_entity_poly.type
_entity_poly.pdbx_seq_one_letter_code
_entity_poly.pdbx_strand_id
1 'polypeptide(L)' 'MTGQIDITPEERAIVLRILNEIVPDREVRVFGSRVTGKAKSFSDLDLAIMGDEPLPLETRARLEDAFSESELPWKVD' A
#
# COMPACT_ATOMS: atom_id res chain seq x y z
N MET A 1 -7.09 1.14 -18.47
CA MET A 1 -7.53 2.29 -17.64
C MET A 1 -6.97 2.05 -16.26
N THR A 2 -5.80 2.61 -15.96
CA THR A 2 -5.23 2.55 -14.60
C THR A 2 -6.19 3.32 -13.70
N GLY A 3 -6.92 2.59 -12.84
CA GLY A 3 -7.89 3.17 -11.92
C GLY A 3 -7.26 4.33 -11.17
N GLN A 4 -7.96 5.46 -11.17
CA GLN A 4 -7.51 6.69 -10.54
C GLN A 4 -7.51 6.45 -9.03
N ILE A 5 -6.35 6.11 -8.48
CA ILE A 5 -6.17 5.97 -7.03
C ILE A 5 -6.10 7.37 -6.46
N ASP A 6 -6.93 7.67 -5.45
CA ASP A 6 -6.95 8.95 -4.76
C ASP A 6 -5.76 9.07 -3.79
N ILE A 7 -4.56 9.16 -4.37
CA ILE A 7 -3.29 9.43 -3.69
C ILE A 7 -2.46 10.39 -4.55
N THR A 8 -1.70 11.25 -3.89
CA THR A 8 -0.76 12.15 -4.55
C THR A 8 0.41 11.37 -5.16
N PRO A 9 1.12 11.94 -6.14
CA PRO A 9 2.33 11.33 -6.69
C PRO A 9 3.42 11.07 -5.63
N GLU A 10 3.51 11.92 -4.62
CA GLU A 10 4.48 11.82 -3.51
C GLU A 10 4.14 10.65 -2.59
N GLU A 11 2.89 10.55 -2.14
CA GLU A 11 2.41 9.40 -1.36
C GLU A 11 2.59 8.09 -2.14
N ARG A 12 2.28 8.10 -3.45
CA ARG A 12 2.51 6.95 -4.32
C ARG A 12 3.99 6.56 -4.38
N ALA A 13 4.90 7.53 -4.44
CA ALA A 13 6.33 7.26 -4.47
C ALA A 13 6.80 6.61 -3.16
N ILE A 14 6.29 7.06 -2.00
CA ILE A 14 6.57 6.46 -0.69
C ILE A 14 6.08 5.01 -0.67
N VAL A 15 4.83 4.76 -1.06
CA VAL A 15 4.26 3.40 -1.10
C VAL A 15 5.09 2.49 -2.00
N LEU A 16 5.39 2.92 -3.23
CA LEU A 16 6.19 2.13 -4.16
C LEU A 16 7.61 1.87 -3.64
N ARG A 17 8.22 2.83 -2.93
CA ARG A 17 9.55 2.65 -2.34
C ARG A 17 9.53 1.54 -1.29
N ILE A 18 8.58 1.59 -0.35
CA ILE A 18 8.44 0.60 0.72
C ILE A 18 8.17 -0.81 0.14
N LEU A 19 7.25 -0.89 -0.82
CA LEU A 19 6.92 -2.17 -1.47
C LEU A 19 8.13 -2.76 -2.21
N ASN A 20 8.89 -1.94 -2.95
CA ASN A 20 10.10 -2.43 -3.64
C ASN A 20 11.23 -2.81 -2.67
N GLU A 21 11.29 -2.21 -1.49
CA GLU A 21 12.31 -2.55 -0.50
C GLU A 21 12.03 -3.89 0.19
N ILE A 22 10.75 -4.17 0.49
CA ILE A 22 10.38 -5.32 1.33
C ILE A 22 9.84 -6.50 0.51
N VAL A 23 9.09 -6.23 -0.56
CA VAL A 23 8.44 -7.25 -1.41
C VAL A 23 8.62 -6.97 -2.92
N PRO A 24 9.86 -6.78 -3.41
CA PRO A 24 10.10 -6.45 -4.83
C PRO A 24 9.58 -7.51 -5.80
N ASP A 25 9.55 -8.78 -5.39
CA ASP A 25 9.14 -9.92 -6.22
C ASP A 25 7.62 -10.21 -6.15
N ARG A 26 6.84 -9.43 -5.39
CA ARG A 26 5.39 -9.65 -5.25
C ARG A 26 4.62 -8.62 -6.07
N GLU A 27 3.60 -9.09 -6.78
CA GLU A 27 2.64 -8.20 -7.40
C GLU A 27 1.74 -7.59 -6.32
N VAL A 28 1.64 -6.26 -6.27
CA VAL A 28 0.79 -5.55 -5.31
C VAL A 28 -0.31 -4.81 -6.04
N ARG A 29 -1.56 -4.98 -5.58
CA ARG A 29 -2.74 -4.32 -6.12
C ARG A 29 -3.38 -3.46 -5.07
N VAL A 30 -3.80 -2.26 -5.45
CA VAL A 30 -4.58 -1.39 -4.56
C VAL A 30 -6.06 -1.70 -4.74
N PHE A 31 -6.81 -1.77 -3.64
CA PHE A 31 -8.26 -1.92 -3.68
C PHE A 31 -8.94 -0.99 -2.67
N GLY A 32 -10.25 -1.16 -2.51
CA GLY A 32 -11.01 -0.43 -1.49
C GLY A 32 -11.49 0.96 -1.90
N SER A 33 -11.68 1.81 -0.89
CA SER A 33 -12.40 3.08 -1.02
C SER A 33 -11.66 4.11 -1.89
N ARG A 34 -10.31 4.07 -1.89
CA ARG A 34 -9.43 4.98 -2.64
C ARG A 34 -9.40 4.70 -4.14
N VAL A 35 -9.72 3.48 -4.56
CA VAL A 35 -9.83 3.11 -5.97
C VAL A 35 -11.22 3.43 -6.53
N THR A 36 -12.23 3.43 -5.66
CA THR A 36 -13.63 3.66 -6.03
C THR A 36 -14.05 5.13 -5.98
N GLY A 37 -13.14 6.04 -5.61
CA GLY A 37 -13.39 7.48 -5.53
C GLY A 37 -14.33 7.88 -4.38
N LYS A 38 -14.53 7.00 -3.40
CA LYS A 38 -15.36 7.24 -2.20
C LYS A 38 -14.54 7.42 -0.92
N ALA A 39 -13.21 7.42 -1.04
CA ALA A 39 -12.32 7.61 0.09
C ALA A 39 -12.49 9.00 0.70
N LYS A 40 -12.46 9.06 2.02
CA LYS A 40 -12.26 10.30 2.76
C LYS A 40 -10.76 10.56 2.85
N SER A 41 -10.36 11.79 3.13
CA SER A 41 -8.94 12.18 3.25
C SER A 41 -8.14 11.34 4.27
N PHE A 42 -8.84 10.76 5.27
CA PHE A 42 -8.26 9.88 6.31
C PHE A 42 -8.60 8.39 6.12
N SER A 43 -9.16 8.00 4.98
CA SER A 43 -9.45 6.58 4.72
C SER A 43 -8.15 5.81 4.54
N ASP A 44 -8.12 4.57 5.00
CA ASP A 44 -6.95 3.71 4.83
C ASP A 44 -6.73 3.37 3.34
N LEU A 45 -5.50 2.96 2.99
CA LEU A 45 -5.18 2.42 1.67
C LEU A 45 -5.06 0.90 1.77
N ASP A 46 -6.02 0.20 1.19
CA ASP A 46 -6.02 -1.25 1.16
C ASP A 46 -5.11 -1.79 0.04
N LEU A 47 -4.11 -2.60 0.41
CA LEU A 47 -3.14 -3.23 -0.46
C LEU A 47 -3.27 -4.76 -0.42
N ALA A 48 -3.45 -5.36 -1.59
CA ALA A 48 -3.42 -6.81 -1.78
C ALA A 48 -2.06 -7.21 -2.34
N ILE A 49 -1.27 -7.90 -1.51
CA ILE A 49 -0.02 -8.53 -1.95
C ILE A 49 -0.37 -9.90 -2.52
N MET A 50 -0.19 -10.04 -3.82
CA MET A 50 -0.47 -11.25 -4.57
C MET A 50 0.71 -12.22 -4.47
N GLY A 51 0.41 -13.51 -4.47
CA GLY A 51 1.38 -14.59 -4.54
C GLY A 51 0.73 -15.92 -4.18
N ASP A 52 1.34 -17.02 -4.62
CA ASP A 52 0.89 -18.37 -4.31
C ASP A 52 1.12 -18.74 -2.84
N GLU A 53 2.16 -18.17 -2.22
CA GLU A 53 2.51 -18.42 -0.83
C GLU A 53 2.13 -17.24 0.08
N PRO A 54 1.63 -17.53 1.30
CA PRO A 54 1.31 -16.49 2.28
C PRO A 54 2.56 -15.67 2.62
N LEU A 55 2.35 -14.39 2.92
CA LEU A 55 3.45 -13.52 3.31
C LEU A 55 4.04 -14.00 4.65
N PRO A 56 5.38 -14.13 4.78
CA PRO A 56 5.99 -14.43 6.07
C PRO A 56 5.60 -13.37 7.11
N LEU A 57 5.36 -13.81 8.35
CA LEU A 57 5.00 -12.90 9.44
C LEU A 57 6.02 -11.77 9.63
N GLU A 58 7.31 -12.06 9.47
CA GLU A 58 8.38 -11.06 9.55
C GLU A 58 8.25 -10.01 8.44
N THR A 59 8.00 -10.44 7.20
CA THR A 59 7.79 -9.52 6.07
C THR A 59 6.57 -8.64 6.29
N ARG A 60 5.47 -9.21 6.80
CA ARG A 60 4.26 -8.45 7.12
C ARG A 60 4.55 -7.41 8.21
N ALA A 61 5.21 -7.80 9.29
CA ALA A 61 5.57 -6.88 10.37
C ALA A 61 6.46 -5.74 9.87
N ARG A 62 7.45 -6.03 9.00
CA ARG A 62 8.29 -4.98 8.39
C ARG A 62 7.51 -4.01 7.52
N LEU A 63 6.54 -4.50 6.76
CA LEU A 63 5.66 -3.62 5.96
C LEU A 63 4.83 -2.71 6.87
N GLU A 64 4.19 -3.27 7.89
CA GLU A 64 3.40 -2.51 8.86
C GLU A 64 4.24 -1.42 9.54
N ASP A 65 5.47 -1.76 9.96
CA ASP A 65 6.41 -0.84 10.60
C ASP A 65 6.85 0.28 9.62
N ALA A 66 7.31 -0.09 8.42
CA ALA A 66 7.76 0.85 7.41
C ALA A 66 6.66 1.81 6.94
N PHE A 67 5.41 1.35 6.83
CA PHE A 67 4.27 2.22 6.53
C PHE A 67 3.91 3.11 7.72
N SER A 68 3.98 2.60 8.95
CA SER A 68 3.70 3.39 10.16
C SER A 68 4.75 4.47 10.43
N GLU A 69 6.00 4.26 10.03
CA GLU A 69 7.08 5.24 10.12
C GLU A 69 7.13 6.21 8.93
N SER A 70 6.29 5.99 7.91
CA SER A 70 6.28 6.81 6.71
C SER A 70 5.54 8.14 6.89
N GLU A 71 5.77 9.08 5.97
CA GLU A 71 5.10 10.39 5.96
C GLU A 71 3.66 10.34 5.40
N LEU A 72 3.08 9.15 5.23
CA LEU A 72 1.72 8.99 4.74
C LEU A 72 0.72 9.51 5.79
N PRO A 73 -0.24 10.38 5.41
CA PRO A 73 -1.21 10.95 6.35
C PRO A 73 -2.33 9.97 6.77
N TRP A 74 -2.27 8.73 6.33
CA TRP A 74 -3.28 7.69 6.51
C TRP A 74 -2.59 6.33 6.62
N LYS A 75 -3.29 5.37 7.23
CA LYS A 75 -2.75 4.03 7.43
C LYS A 75 -2.85 3.21 6.13
N VAL A 76 -1.90 2.30 5.94
CA VAL A 76 -1.93 1.26 4.92
C VAL A 76 -2.41 -0.04 5.57
N ASP A 77 -3.39 -0.70 4.96
CA ASP A 77 -3.92 -2.00 5.39
C ASP A 77 -3.64 -3.08 4.34
#